data_AF-A0A945UFG0-F1
#
_entry.id   AF-A0A945UFG0-F1
#
_cell.length_a   1.000
_cell.length_b   1.000
_cell.length_c   1.000
_cell.angle_alpha   90.00
_cell.angle_beta   90.00
_cell.angle_gamma   90.00
#
_symmetry.space_group_name_H-M   'P 1'
#
loop_
_entity.id
_entity.type
_entity.pdbx_description
1 polymer ?
#
loop_
_entity_poly.entity_id
_entity_poly.type
_entity_poly.pdbx_seq_one_letter_code
_entity_poly.pdbx_strand_id
1 'polypeptide(L)' 'LQILADWADDRKLQAVIDSVYSLDDIQAAHLRSQTERAVGKIVIRIVE' A
#
# COMPACT_ATOMS: atom_id res chain seq x y z
N LEU A 1 8.65 -17.30 3.03
CA LEU A 1 7.30 -17.64 3.55
C LEU A 1 6.35 -17.81 2.36
N GLN A 2 6.38 -18.96 1.70
CA GLN A 2 5.59 -19.22 0.48
C GLN A 2 4.07 -19.21 0.77
N ILE A 3 3.67 -19.78 1.91
CA ILE A 3 2.27 -19.87 2.33
C ILE A 3 1.51 -18.53 2.36
N LEU A 4 2.20 -17.42 2.67
CA LEU A 4 1.59 -16.09 2.70
C LEU A 4 1.34 -15.55 1.29
N ALA A 5 2.22 -15.84 0.35
CA ALA A 5 2.05 -15.50 -1.05
C ALA A 5 0.88 -16.31 -1.65
N ASP A 6 0.86 -17.62 -1.39
CA ASP A 6 -0.22 -18.50 -1.84
C ASP A 6 -1.59 -18.02 -1.32
N TRP A 7 -1.67 -17.56 -0.07
CA TRP A 7 -2.91 -16.99 0.48
C TRP A 7 -3.29 -15.65 -0.16
N ALA A 8 -2.31 -14.83 -0.56
CA ALA A 8 -2.58 -13.59 -1.27
C ALA A 8 -3.14 -13.86 -2.67
N ASP A 9 -2.52 -14.81 -3.39
CA ASP A 9 -2.95 -15.25 -4.72
C ASP A 9 -4.35 -15.88 -4.69
N ASP A 10 -4.62 -16.72 -3.68
CA ASP A 10 -5.93 -17.32 -3.42
C ASP A 10 -6.98 -16.32 -2.90
N ARG A 11 -6.64 -15.04 -2.73
CA ARG A 11 -7.48 -13.98 -2.15
C ARG A 11 -7.92 -14.22 -0.70
N LYS A 12 -7.30 -15.19 0.00
CA LYS A 12 -7.52 -15.48 1.43
C LYS A 12 -6.83 -14.45 2.33
N LEU A 13 -5.80 -13.78 1.82
CA LEU A 13 -5.12 -12.65 2.44
C LEU A 13 -5.21 -11.45 1.51
N GLN A 14 -5.83 -10.36 1.94
CA GLN A 14 -5.98 -9.16 1.13
C GLN A 14 -5.31 -7.98 1.82
N ALA A 15 -4.51 -7.23 1.06
CA ALA A 15 -3.98 -5.97 1.54
C ALA A 15 -5.09 -4.91 1.53
N VAL A 16 -5.35 -4.29 2.68
CA VAL A 16 -6.19 -3.10 2.76
C VAL A 16 -5.36 -1.93 2.26
N ILE A 17 -5.74 -1.38 1.10
CA ILE A 17 -5.11 -0.20 0.53
C ILE A 17 -5.85 1.02 1.06
N ASP A 18 -5.11 1.92 1.71
CA ASP A 18 -5.63 3.20 2.18
C ASP A 18 -5.65 4.23 1.06
N SER A 19 -4.52 4.37 0.36
CA SER A 19 -4.33 5.38 -0.67
C SER A 19 -3.24 4.98 -1.66
N VAL A 20 -3.33 5.51 -2.87
CA VAL A 20 -2.36 5.30 -3.95
C VAL A 20 -1.88 6.66 -4.43
N TYR A 21 -0.57 6.86 -4.44
CA TYR A 21 0.09 8.08 -4.88
C TYR A 21 0.99 7.82 -6.09
N SER A 22 1.23 8.86 -6.88
CA SER A 22 2.27 8.84 -7.90
C SER A 22 3.65 9.00 -7.26
N LEU A 23 4.72 8.76 -8.02
CA LEU A 23 6.08 9.05 -7.57
C LEU A 23 6.30 10.55 -7.29
N ASP A 24 5.68 11.42 -8.09
CA ASP A 24 5.77 12.87 -7.93
C ASP A 24 5.16 13.33 -6.59
N ASP A 25 4.15 12.61 -6.09
CA ASP A 25 3.45 12.91 -4.85
C ASP A 25 4.02 12.21 -3.61
N ILE A 26 5.25 11.70 -3.67
CA ILE A 26 5.84 10.89 -2.59
C ILE A 26 5.90 11.65 -1.24
N GLN A 27 6.07 12.97 -1.28
CA GLN A 27 6.06 13.79 -0.07
C GLN A 27 4.68 13.81 0.61
N ALA A 28 3.60 13.91 -0.17
CA ALA A 28 2.24 13.88 0.34
C ALA A 28 1.89 12.50 0.91
N ALA A 29 2.32 11.43 0.24
CA ALA A 29 2.20 10.06 0.74
C ALA A 29 2.91 9.89 2.10
N HIS A 30 4.12 10.44 2.22
CA HIS A 30 4.90 10.38 3.46
C HIS A 30 4.22 11.17 4.58
N LEU A 31 3.76 12.40 4.31
CA LEU A 31 3.01 13.19 5.29
C LEU A 31 1.78 12.41 5.79
N ARG A 32 1.00 11.82 4.88
CA ARG A 32 -0.18 11.01 5.24
C ARG A 32 0.20 9.84 6.16
N SER A 33 1.30 9.14 5.89
CA SER A 33 1.78 8.03 6.73
C SER A 33 2.08 8.45 8.17
N GLN A 34 2.51 9.70 8.39
CA GLN A 34 2.83 10.22 9.72
C GLN A 34 1.60 10.63 10.53
N THR A 35 0.43 10.77 9.91
CA THR A 35 -0.76 11.31 10.58
C THR A 35 -1.47 10.33 11.51
N GLU A 36 -1.00 9.07 11.63
CA GLU A 36 -1.65 7.95 12.33
C GLU A 36 -3.10 7.66 11.87
N ARG A 37 -3.59 8.34 10.83
CA ARG A 37 -4.93 8.19 10.26
C ARG A 37 -4.98 7.26 9.04
N ALA A 38 -3.84 6.73 8.62
CA ALA A 38 -3.80 5.76 7.53
C ALA A 38 -4.43 4.45 8.01
N VAL A 39 -5.53 4.03 7.38
CA VAL A 39 -6.29 2.83 7.77
C VAL A 39 -5.78 1.55 7.10
N GLY A 40 -4.69 1.65 6.34
CA GLY A 40 -4.16 0.58 5.50
C GLY A 40 -2.81 0.95 4.88
N LYS A 41 -2.41 0.22 3.84
CA LYS A 41 -1.16 0.45 3.12
C LYS A 41 -1.29 1.66 2.19
N ILE A 42 -0.27 2.52 2.20
CA ILE A 42 -0.07 3.58 1.21
C ILE A 42 0.82 3.00 0.11
N VAL A 43 0.37 3.07 -1.13
CA VAL A 43 1.06 2.50 -2.30
C VAL A 43 1.60 3.62 -3.18
N ILE A 44 2.87 3.54 -3.57
CA ILE A 44 3.46 4.43 -4.58
C ILE A 44 3.43 3.72 -5.92
N ARG A 45 2.74 4.30 -6.90
CA ARG A 45 2.71 3.83 -8.28
C ARG A 45 3.89 4.40 -9.03
N ILE A 46 4.74 3.51 -9.56
CA ILE A 46 5.82 3.85 -10.47
C ILE A 46 5.31 3.52 -11.88
N VAL A 47 5.28 4.52 -12.76
CA VAL A 47 5.04 4.35 -14.20
C VAL A 47 6.37 4.59 -14.93
N GLU A 48 6.73 3.67 -15.81
CA GLU A 48 7.89 3.79 -16.71
C GLU A 48 7.65 4.82 -17.82
#